data_AF-A0A8J5XBF6-F1
#
_entry.id   AF-A0A8J5XBF6-F1
#
_cell.length_a   1.000
_cell.length_b   1.000
_cell.length_c   1.000
_cell.angle_alpha   90.00
_cell.angle_beta   90.00
_cell.angle_gamma   90.00
#
_symmetry.space_group_name_H-M   'P 1'
#
loop_
_entity.id
_entity.type
_entity.pdbx_description
1 polymer ?
#
loop_
_entity_poly.entity_id
_entity_poly.type
_entity_poly.pdbx_seq_one_letter_code
_entity_poly.pdbx_strand_id
1 'polypeptide(L)'
;MSKHEIVICCSLLLLVRARVSYPGDSEEARAFSRTTLPADEARRVDGFKPVHFFVGAQALTARNPMTSSQSGQDLAVSLILGGRASGFFVDLAANDAMHLSNTFTLEKNHGWDGICIEANPAYLWRLAHRRCAVVAAVVGERANQVVQFRFDAEYGGIDAPNVTTARSATSARRGAMTTVTLTAVLDHLRAPTRIDYLSLDVEGMEHAIMLGLDLARYTFSLLTIERPPYELVLYLGDRG
;
A
#
# COMPACT_ATOMS: atom_id res chain seq x y z
N MET A 1 26.08 -11.56 -26.42
CA MET A 1 25.54 -12.43 -25.35
C MET A 1 24.53 -11.61 -24.56
N SER A 2 23.25 -11.83 -24.85
CA SER A 2 22.11 -11.11 -24.25
C SER A 2 21.99 -11.49 -22.77
N LYS A 3 22.17 -10.50 -21.89
CA LYS A 3 21.82 -10.65 -20.47
C LYS A 3 20.30 -10.66 -20.38
N HIS A 4 19.77 -11.77 -19.90
CA HIS A 4 18.36 -11.98 -19.67
C HIS A 4 18.02 -11.25 -18.36
N GLU A 5 17.54 -10.01 -18.46
CA GLU A 5 16.80 -9.36 -17.39
C GLU A 5 15.42 -10.02 -17.33
N ILE A 6 15.23 -10.92 -16.37
CA ILE A 6 13.93 -11.49 -16.07
C ILE A 6 13.29 -10.59 -15.01
N VAL A 7 12.61 -9.55 -15.47
CA VAL A 7 11.69 -8.74 -14.67
C VAL A 7 10.40 -9.55 -14.51
N ILE A 8 10.21 -10.21 -13.37
CA ILE A 8 8.90 -10.79 -13.05
C ILE A 8 8.04 -9.68 -12.48
N CYS A 9 7.22 -9.16 -13.38
CA CYS A 9 6.16 -8.18 -13.16
C CYS A 9 5.01 -8.86 -12.36
N CYS A 10 5.01 -8.68 -11.05
CA CYS A 10 3.81 -8.25 -10.36
C CYS A 10 4.20 -6.89 -9.79
N SER A 11 3.68 -5.84 -10.40
CA SER A 11 3.92 -4.46 -10.01
C SER A 11 3.60 -4.32 -8.52
N LEU A 12 4.61 -4.33 -7.67
CA LEU A 12 4.48 -4.03 -6.26
C LEU A 12 5.78 -3.37 -5.82
N LEU A 13 5.76 -2.05 -5.71
CA LEU A 13 6.85 -1.33 -5.07
C LEU A 13 6.49 -1.13 -3.61
N LEU A 14 7.36 -1.63 -2.73
CA LEU A 14 7.27 -1.36 -1.32
C LEU A 14 8.11 -0.13 -0.99
N LEU A 15 7.54 0.83 -0.28
CA LEU A 15 8.24 2.04 0.16
C LEU A 15 8.32 2.06 1.68
N VAL A 16 9.54 2.03 2.22
CA VAL A 16 9.79 2.16 3.67
C VAL A 16 10.18 3.60 3.97
N ARG A 17 9.56 4.24 4.96
CA ARG A 17 9.99 5.56 5.43
C ARG A 17 11.32 5.42 6.16
N ALA A 18 12.37 6.07 5.64
CA ALA A 18 13.67 6.05 6.29
C ALA A 18 13.72 7.10 7.41
N ARG A 19 13.89 6.68 8.66
CA ARG A 19 14.51 7.52 9.70
C ARG A 19 15.75 6.80 10.20
N VAL A 20 16.91 7.16 9.65
CA VAL A 20 18.18 6.69 10.19
C VAL A 20 18.62 7.69 11.26
N SER A 21 18.36 7.35 12.52
CA SER A 21 19.11 7.92 13.65
C SER A 21 20.08 6.84 14.13
N TYR A 22 21.37 7.03 13.87
CA TYR A 22 22.38 6.16 14.47
C TYR A 22 22.36 6.35 15.99
N PRO A 23 22.36 5.28 16.80
CA PRO A 23 22.63 5.40 18.21
C PRO A 23 24.06 5.93 18.35
N GLY A 24 24.17 7.19 18.78
CA GLY A 24 25.43 7.71 19.30
C GLY A 24 25.78 6.95 20.57
N ASP A 25 26.96 6.33 20.56
CA ASP A 25 27.72 5.89 21.73
C ASP A 25 27.09 4.83 22.66
N SER A 26 27.00 3.59 22.19
CA SER A 26 27.16 2.44 23.09
C SER A 26 28.29 1.51 22.60
N GLU A 27 29.13 1.06 23.54
CA GLU A 27 30.34 0.27 23.28
C GLU A 27 30.11 -1.03 22.48
N GLU A 28 28.87 -1.53 22.46
CA GLU A 28 28.48 -2.78 21.80
C GLU A 28 28.57 -2.73 20.26
N ALA A 29 28.57 -1.53 19.65
CA ALA A 29 28.70 -1.36 18.19
C ALA A 29 30.13 -1.60 17.66
N ARG A 30 31.15 -1.68 18.53
CA ARG A 30 32.56 -1.79 18.09
C ARG A 30 32.97 -3.18 17.63
N ALA A 31 32.16 -4.22 17.87
CA ALA A 31 32.54 -5.60 17.57
C ALA A 31 32.24 -6.08 16.14
N PHE A 32 31.51 -5.32 15.30
CA PHE A 32 31.06 -5.80 13.98
C PHE A 32 31.56 -4.99 12.77
N SER A 33 32.59 -4.14 12.92
CA SER A 33 33.15 -3.37 11.79
C SER A 33 34.57 -3.81 11.43
N ARG A 34 34.65 -4.79 10.52
CA ARG A 34 35.84 -5.00 9.66
C ARG A 34 35.41 -5.21 8.22
N THR A 35 34.74 -4.20 7.67
CA THR A 35 34.74 -3.88 6.24
C THR A 35 34.15 -2.48 6.12
N THR A 36 35.00 -1.48 6.35
CA THR A 36 34.65 -0.07 6.20
C THR A 36 34.39 0.23 4.73
N LEU A 37 33.13 0.42 4.36
CA LEU A 37 32.79 1.36 3.31
C LEU A 37 33.22 2.76 3.79
N PRO A 38 33.76 3.61 2.91
CA PRO A 38 34.28 4.91 3.31
C PRO A 38 33.14 5.79 3.86
N ALA A 39 33.48 6.59 4.86
CA ALA A 39 32.56 7.34 5.72
C ALA A 39 32.11 8.68 5.11
N ASP A 40 31.97 8.73 3.80
CA ASP A 40 31.63 9.91 3.01
C ASP A 40 30.32 9.70 2.25
N GLU A 41 29.36 10.59 2.53
CA GLU A 41 27.98 10.67 2.00
C GLU A 41 26.92 9.71 2.58
N ALA A 42 26.76 9.72 3.91
CA ALA A 42 25.42 9.47 4.46
C ALA A 42 24.50 10.67 4.11
N ARG A 43 23.94 10.70 2.89
CA ARG A 43 22.85 11.63 2.54
C ARG A 43 21.68 11.33 3.49
N ARG A 44 21.23 12.35 4.23
CA ARG A 44 19.88 12.31 4.84
C ARG A 44 18.89 12.13 3.69
N VAL A 45 18.24 10.99 3.64
CA VAL A 45 17.12 10.77 2.74
C VAL A 45 15.87 11.10 3.54
N ASP A 46 15.46 12.37 3.51
CA ASP A 46 14.12 12.76 3.97
C ASP A 46 13.14 12.27 2.91
N GLY A 47 12.57 11.08 3.09
CA GLY A 47 11.86 10.42 2.01
C GLY A 47 11.34 9.02 2.29
N PHE A 48 10.47 8.57 1.40
CA PHE A 48 10.24 7.14 1.20
C PHE A 48 11.37 6.53 0.38
N LYS A 49 11.91 5.40 0.84
CA LYS A 49 12.90 4.62 0.09
C LYS A 49 12.23 3.37 -0.49
N PRO A 50 12.39 3.09 -1.79
CA PRO A 50 11.95 1.83 -2.35
C PRO A 50 12.75 0.65 -1.81
N VAL A 51 12.02 -0.40 -1.45
CA VAL A 51 12.55 -1.71 -1.08
C VAL A 51 11.97 -2.73 -2.05
N HIS A 52 12.85 -3.35 -2.82
CA HIS A 52 12.47 -4.36 -3.79
C HIS A 52 12.52 -5.75 -3.15
N PHE A 53 11.39 -6.46 -3.16
CA PHE A 53 11.29 -7.82 -2.64
C PHE A 53 11.34 -8.81 -3.80
N PHE A 54 12.36 -9.67 -3.77
CA PHE A 54 12.47 -10.79 -4.69
C PHE A 54 12.09 -12.06 -3.96
N VAL A 55 10.83 -12.45 -4.10
CA VAL A 55 10.35 -13.75 -3.62
C VAL A 55 10.55 -14.75 -4.76
N GLY A 56 11.35 -15.79 -4.51
CA GLY A 56 11.59 -16.83 -5.51
C GLY A 56 10.28 -17.49 -5.96
N ALA A 57 10.26 -18.09 -7.15
CA ALA A 57 9.05 -18.61 -7.80
C ALA A 57 8.19 -19.56 -6.94
N GLN A 58 8.77 -20.16 -5.90
CA GLN A 58 8.09 -21.09 -4.99
C GLN A 58 7.38 -20.42 -3.79
N ALA A 59 7.72 -19.18 -3.46
CA ALA A 59 7.19 -18.52 -2.25
C ALA A 59 5.76 -17.97 -2.42
N LEU A 60 5.26 -17.88 -3.66
CA LEU A 60 3.94 -17.33 -4.00
C LEU A 60 2.91 -18.37 -4.48
N THR A 61 3.28 -19.64 -4.62
CA THR A 61 2.45 -20.63 -5.36
C THR A 61 1.88 -21.77 -4.52
N ALA A 62 1.62 -21.54 -3.24
CA ALA A 62 0.80 -22.46 -2.43
C ALA A 62 -0.08 -21.64 -1.49
N ARG A 63 -1.25 -22.17 -1.09
CA ARG A 63 -2.01 -21.61 0.04
C ARG A 63 -1.09 -21.59 1.26
N ASN A 64 -0.43 -20.48 1.50
CA ASN A 64 0.39 -20.28 2.67
C ASN A 64 -0.55 -19.81 3.78
N PRO A 65 -0.79 -20.63 4.82
CA PRO A 65 -1.72 -20.25 5.89
C PRO A 65 -1.28 -18.98 6.66
N MET A 66 -0.07 -18.48 6.38
CA MET A 66 0.49 -17.26 6.96
C MET A 66 0.15 -15.98 6.18
N THR A 67 -0.43 -16.06 4.98
CA THR A 67 -0.77 -14.87 4.17
C THR A 67 -2.12 -15.03 3.50
N SER A 68 -2.86 -13.93 3.45
CA SER A 68 -4.13 -13.82 2.72
C SER A 68 -4.01 -12.97 1.46
N SER A 69 -2.88 -12.26 1.31
CA SER A 69 -2.60 -11.34 0.21
C SER A 69 -2.22 -12.05 -1.08
N GLN A 70 -2.40 -11.39 -2.21
CA GLN A 70 -2.08 -11.96 -3.54
C GLN A 70 -0.58 -12.22 -3.72
N SER A 71 0.29 -11.35 -3.20
CA SER A 71 1.73 -11.34 -3.45
C SER A 71 2.58 -11.33 -2.17
N GLY A 72 2.00 -11.68 -1.02
CA GLY A 72 2.71 -11.73 0.26
C GLY A 72 2.92 -10.34 0.91
N GLN A 73 2.12 -9.34 0.54
CA GLN A 73 2.16 -7.98 1.10
C GLN A 73 2.10 -7.99 2.63
N ASP A 74 1.11 -8.67 3.21
CA ASP A 74 0.89 -8.75 4.66
C ASP A 74 2.11 -9.35 5.38
N LEU A 75 2.73 -10.37 4.79
CA LEU A 75 3.94 -11.01 5.31
C LEU A 75 5.14 -10.04 5.24
N ALA A 76 5.33 -9.35 4.12
CA ALA A 76 6.39 -8.36 3.98
C ALA A 76 6.26 -7.23 5.02
N VAL A 77 5.03 -6.73 5.22
CA VAL A 77 4.70 -5.72 6.25
C VAL A 77 5.06 -6.25 7.64
N SER A 78 4.60 -7.46 7.96
CA SER A 78 4.86 -8.10 9.25
C SER A 78 6.37 -8.26 9.50
N LEU A 79 7.13 -8.75 8.51
CA LEU A 79 8.58 -8.95 8.63
C LEU A 79 9.34 -7.63 8.83
N ILE A 80 9.06 -6.61 8.04
CA ILE A 80 9.77 -5.32 8.09
C ILE A 80 9.49 -4.59 9.40
N LEU A 81 8.27 -4.69 9.91
CA LEU A 81 7.88 -4.05 11.15
C LEU A 81 8.20 -4.91 12.37
N GLY A 82 8.93 -6.02 12.20
CA GLY A 82 9.45 -6.85 13.30
C GLY A 82 8.38 -7.70 13.98
N GLY A 83 7.34 -8.12 13.25
CA GLY A 83 6.27 -8.98 13.74
C GLY A 83 5.40 -8.34 14.82
N ARG A 84 5.25 -7.01 14.79
CA ARG A 84 4.48 -6.26 15.80
C ARG A 84 3.08 -6.84 16.00
N ALA A 85 2.74 -7.04 17.28
CA ALA A 85 1.42 -7.50 17.72
C ALA A 85 0.34 -6.40 17.81
N SER A 86 0.61 -5.22 17.23
CA SER A 86 -0.37 -4.15 17.03
C SER A 86 0.16 -3.14 16.00
N GLY A 87 -0.76 -2.42 15.38
CA GLY A 87 -0.48 -1.38 14.40
C GLY A 87 -1.78 -0.88 13.78
N PHE A 88 -1.68 0.17 12.95
CA PHE A 88 -2.82 0.71 12.23
C PHE A 88 -2.60 0.62 10.72
N PHE A 89 -3.55 0.01 10.00
CA PHE A 89 -3.51 -0.06 8.54
C PHE A 89 -4.61 0.77 7.86
N VAL A 90 -4.36 1.15 6.62
CA VAL A 90 -5.35 1.66 5.68
C VAL A 90 -5.26 0.82 4.40
N ASP A 91 -6.40 0.29 3.95
CA ASP A 91 -6.51 -0.55 2.75
C ASP A 91 -7.43 0.11 1.73
N LEU A 92 -6.86 0.63 0.64
CA LEU A 92 -7.61 1.24 -0.46
C LEU A 92 -7.94 0.19 -1.52
N ALA A 93 -9.21 0.16 -1.94
CA ALA A 93 -9.79 -0.90 -2.77
C ALA A 93 -9.59 -2.27 -2.12
N ALA A 94 -10.07 -2.38 -0.88
CA ALA A 94 -9.88 -3.55 -0.02
C ALA A 94 -10.50 -4.85 -0.59
N ASN A 95 -11.41 -4.77 -1.56
CA ASN A 95 -11.93 -5.91 -2.31
C ASN A 95 -12.53 -6.99 -1.37
N ASP A 96 -12.31 -8.29 -1.61
CA ASP A 96 -12.83 -9.34 -0.72
C ASP A 96 -12.22 -9.24 0.69
N ALA A 97 -13.07 -9.45 1.70
CA ALA A 97 -12.69 -9.30 3.10
C ALA A 97 -11.57 -10.24 3.58
N MET A 98 -11.33 -11.35 2.88
CA MET A 98 -10.33 -12.34 3.25
C MET A 98 -9.46 -12.79 2.08
N HIS A 99 -10.07 -13.03 0.92
CA HIS A 99 -9.34 -13.50 -0.25
C HIS A 99 -8.55 -12.37 -0.88
N LEU A 100 -7.24 -12.58 -1.08
CA LEU A 100 -6.31 -11.60 -1.64
C LEU A 100 -6.17 -10.32 -0.80
N SER A 101 -6.67 -10.30 0.44
CA SER A 101 -6.60 -9.13 1.30
C SER A 101 -5.18 -8.88 1.82
N ASN A 102 -4.69 -7.67 1.61
CA ASN A 102 -3.40 -7.20 2.10
C ASN A 102 -3.39 -6.94 3.62
N THR A 103 -4.55 -6.96 4.27
CA THR A 103 -4.70 -6.54 5.67
C THR A 103 -5.46 -7.55 6.53
N PHE A 104 -6.01 -8.62 5.95
CA PHE A 104 -6.74 -9.65 6.71
C PHE A 104 -5.91 -10.28 7.81
N THR A 105 -4.71 -10.76 7.46
CA THR A 105 -3.77 -11.39 8.37
C THR A 105 -3.27 -10.42 9.45
N LEU A 106 -3.01 -9.16 9.09
CA LEU A 106 -2.57 -8.12 10.03
C LEU A 106 -3.63 -7.87 11.11
N GLU A 107 -4.90 -7.73 10.73
CA GLU A 107 -5.99 -7.58 11.69
C GLU A 107 -6.15 -8.85 12.54
N LYS A 108 -6.25 -10.01 11.90
CA LYS A 108 -6.69 -11.24 12.57
C LYS A 108 -5.62 -11.89 13.42
N ASN A 109 -4.40 -11.96 12.92
CA ASN A 109 -3.30 -12.68 13.57
C ASN A 109 -2.40 -11.75 14.38
N HIS A 110 -2.30 -10.48 13.97
CA HIS A 110 -1.44 -9.50 14.64
C HIS A 110 -2.24 -8.47 15.44
N GLY A 111 -3.57 -8.53 15.47
CA GLY A 111 -4.38 -7.63 16.30
C GLY A 111 -4.39 -6.18 15.84
N TRP A 112 -4.03 -5.91 14.58
CA TRP A 112 -4.01 -4.55 14.04
C TRP A 112 -5.42 -3.97 13.86
N ASP A 113 -5.56 -2.69 14.18
CA ASP A 113 -6.76 -1.92 13.84
C ASP A 113 -6.57 -1.28 12.47
N GLY A 114 -7.64 -0.79 11.85
CA GLY A 114 -7.50 -0.14 10.56
C GLY A 114 -8.78 0.29 9.89
N ILE A 115 -8.63 0.68 8.62
CA ILE A 115 -9.70 1.15 7.75
C ILE A 115 -9.60 0.42 6.41
N CYS A 116 -10.67 -0.26 6.00
CA CYS A 116 -10.83 -0.76 4.63
C CYS A 116 -11.76 0.17 3.86
N ILE A 117 -11.34 0.61 2.68
CA ILE A 117 -12.10 1.49 1.80
C ILE A 117 -12.39 0.74 0.50
N GLU A 118 -13.66 0.59 0.14
CA GLU A 118 -14.09 -0.16 -1.03
C GLU A 118 -15.30 0.49 -1.68
N ALA A 119 -15.27 0.70 -3.00
CA ALA A 119 -16.35 1.37 -3.73
C ALA A 119 -17.40 0.39 -4.27
N ASN A 120 -17.01 -0.84 -4.54
CA ASN A 120 -17.85 -1.86 -5.13
C ASN A 120 -18.75 -2.50 -4.05
N PRO A 121 -20.09 -2.31 -4.12
CA PRO A 121 -21.00 -2.80 -3.11
C PRO A 121 -21.03 -4.33 -2.97
N ALA A 122 -20.54 -5.08 -3.97
CA ALA A 122 -20.47 -6.54 -3.91
C ALA A 122 -19.61 -7.05 -2.75
N TYR A 123 -18.62 -6.28 -2.29
CA TYR A 123 -17.70 -6.68 -1.23
C TYR A 123 -18.10 -6.20 0.16
N LEU A 124 -18.91 -5.13 0.24
CA LEU A 124 -19.22 -4.44 1.50
C LEU A 124 -19.86 -5.34 2.56
N TRP A 125 -20.72 -6.28 2.16
CA TRP A 125 -21.35 -7.21 3.10
C TRP A 125 -20.31 -8.06 3.84
N ARG A 126 -19.31 -8.60 3.13
CA ARG A 126 -18.25 -9.42 3.73
C ARG A 126 -17.30 -8.55 4.53
N LEU A 127 -16.94 -7.37 4.02
CA LEU A 127 -16.09 -6.41 4.73
C LEU A 127 -16.71 -5.98 6.06
N ALA A 128 -18.04 -5.83 6.14
CA ALA A 128 -18.73 -5.48 7.38
C ALA A 128 -18.58 -6.50 8.52
N HIS A 129 -18.06 -7.71 8.25
CA HIS A 129 -17.74 -8.71 9.28
C HIS A 129 -16.29 -8.60 9.79
N ARG A 130 -15.49 -7.68 9.23
CA ARG A 130 -14.14 -7.36 9.70
C ARG A 130 -14.21 -6.49 10.95
N ARG A 131 -13.14 -6.46 11.73
CA ARG A 131 -13.05 -5.62 12.93
C ARG A 131 -12.74 -4.16 12.58
N CYS A 132 -12.03 -3.94 11.48
CA CYS A 132 -11.67 -2.62 10.97
C CYS A 132 -12.90 -1.80 10.58
N ALA A 133 -12.72 -0.48 10.52
CA ALA A 133 -13.74 0.40 9.97
C ALA A 133 -13.85 0.15 8.45
N VAL A 134 -15.08 0.13 7.93
CA VAL A 134 -15.35 -0.05 6.50
C VAL A 134 -15.96 1.21 5.93
N VAL A 135 -15.40 1.70 4.83
CA VAL A 135 -15.86 2.91 4.14
C VAL A 135 -16.25 2.56 2.71
N ALA A 136 -17.52 2.81 2.38
CA ALA A 136 -18.04 2.64 1.04
C ALA A 136 -17.83 3.91 0.20
N ALA A 137 -16.66 4.06 -0.43
CA ALA A 137 -16.32 5.28 -1.17
C ALA A 137 -15.33 5.06 -2.31
N VAL A 138 -15.42 5.92 -3.32
CA VAL A 138 -14.37 6.10 -4.33
C VAL A 138 -13.41 7.18 -3.84
N VAL A 139 -12.14 6.83 -3.69
CA VAL A 139 -11.10 7.78 -3.29
C VAL A 139 -10.44 8.36 -4.54
N GLY A 140 -10.25 9.67 -4.57
CA GLY A 140 -9.59 10.38 -5.67
C GLY A 140 -8.77 11.57 -5.20
N GLU A 141 -8.19 12.31 -6.15
CA GLU A 141 -7.37 13.51 -5.88
C GLU A 141 -8.16 14.60 -5.15
N ARG A 142 -9.42 14.83 -5.54
CA ARG A 142 -10.27 15.88 -4.98
C ARG A 142 -11.62 15.31 -4.58
N ALA A 143 -12.23 15.91 -3.57
CA ALA A 143 -13.59 15.58 -3.17
C ALA A 143 -14.63 16.14 -4.16
N ASN A 144 -15.82 15.54 -4.18
CA ASN A 144 -16.98 15.99 -4.93
C ASN A 144 -16.81 15.96 -6.47
N GLN A 145 -15.88 15.17 -7.00
CA GLN A 145 -15.78 14.95 -8.44
C GLN A 145 -16.64 13.77 -8.84
N VAL A 146 -17.44 13.96 -9.90
CA VAL A 146 -18.20 12.86 -10.49
C VAL A 146 -17.29 12.11 -11.47
N VAL A 147 -17.09 10.82 -11.22
CA VAL A 147 -16.26 9.93 -12.04
C VAL A 147 -17.08 8.74 -12.52
N GLN A 148 -16.71 8.16 -13.65
CA GLN A 148 -17.22 6.86 -14.06
C GLN A 148 -16.44 5.76 -13.34
N PHE A 149 -17.15 4.92 -12.60
CA PHE A 149 -16.57 3.77 -11.91
C PHE A 149 -17.02 2.47 -12.60
N ARG A 150 -16.06 1.59 -12.87
CA ARG A 150 -16.29 0.27 -13.45
C ARG A 150 -16.40 -0.77 -12.33
N PHE A 151 -17.53 -1.46 -12.25
CA PHE A 151 -17.77 -2.55 -11.30
C PHE A 151 -17.41 -3.88 -11.96
N ASP A 152 -16.13 -4.23 -11.95
CA ASP A 152 -15.59 -5.45 -12.60
C ASP A 152 -14.85 -6.34 -11.60
N ALA A 153 -15.54 -6.71 -10.52
CA ALA A 153 -15.00 -7.53 -9.44
C ALA A 153 -13.62 -7.00 -8.97
N GLU A 154 -12.60 -7.87 -8.99
CA GLU A 154 -11.23 -7.57 -8.53
C GLU A 154 -10.50 -6.52 -9.38
N TYR A 155 -11.00 -6.23 -10.59
CA TYR A 155 -10.43 -5.25 -11.53
C TYR A 155 -11.27 -3.97 -11.63
N GLY A 156 -12.15 -3.74 -10.65
CA GLY A 156 -12.98 -2.53 -10.57
C GLY A 156 -12.15 -1.29 -10.27
N GLY A 157 -12.57 -0.13 -10.79
CA GLY A 157 -11.80 1.10 -10.62
C GLY A 157 -12.39 2.30 -11.36
N ILE A 158 -11.74 3.45 -11.24
CA ILE A 158 -12.11 4.65 -11.98
C ILE A 158 -11.74 4.46 -13.47
N ASP A 159 -12.70 4.72 -14.36
CA ASP A 159 -12.50 4.69 -15.81
C ASP A 159 -11.79 5.99 -16.23
N ALA A 160 -10.45 5.96 -16.26
CA ALA A 160 -9.61 7.11 -16.61
C ALA A 160 -8.68 6.77 -17.78
N PRO A 161 -8.26 7.76 -18.61
CA PRO A 161 -7.47 7.51 -19.82
C PRO A 161 -6.15 6.77 -19.59
N ASN A 162 -5.58 6.88 -18.38
CA ASN A 162 -4.31 6.26 -18.00
C ASN A 162 -4.48 4.95 -17.22
N VAL A 163 -5.72 4.48 -17.04
CA VAL A 163 -6.02 3.20 -16.37
C VAL A 163 -6.12 2.11 -17.43
N THR A 164 -5.01 1.42 -17.66
CA THR A 164 -4.96 0.28 -18.58
C THR A 164 -5.34 -1.00 -17.84
N THR A 165 -6.63 -1.28 -17.67
CA THR A 165 -7.02 -2.63 -17.28
C THR A 165 -6.96 -3.54 -18.51
N ALA A 166 -6.13 -4.58 -18.44
CA ALA A 166 -5.93 -5.58 -19.50
C ALA A 166 -7.23 -6.26 -19.96
N ARG A 167 -8.31 -6.11 -19.19
CA ARG A 167 -9.67 -6.54 -19.52
C ARG A 167 -10.55 -5.31 -19.76
N SER A 168 -10.41 -4.70 -20.93
CA SER A 168 -11.48 -3.91 -21.55
C SER A 168 -12.65 -4.85 -21.91
N ALA A 169 -13.26 -5.49 -20.92
CA ALA A 169 -14.51 -6.18 -21.12
C ALA A 169 -15.57 -5.10 -21.33
N THR A 170 -16.03 -4.95 -22.58
CA THR A 170 -17.14 -4.08 -22.99
C THR A 170 -18.42 -4.32 -22.18
N SER A 171 -18.51 -5.40 -21.40
CA SER A 171 -19.66 -5.82 -20.60
C SER A 171 -19.65 -5.38 -19.13
N ALA A 172 -18.59 -4.79 -18.59
CA ALA A 172 -18.56 -4.40 -17.18
C ALA A 172 -19.56 -3.27 -16.87
N ARG A 173 -20.33 -3.41 -15.78
CA ARG A 173 -21.30 -2.40 -15.33
C ARG A 173 -20.54 -1.13 -14.95
N ARG A 174 -20.99 0.01 -15.45
CA ARG A 174 -20.46 1.34 -15.08
C ARG A 174 -21.50 2.13 -14.30
N GLY A 175 -21.03 3.02 -13.44
CA GLY A 175 -21.89 3.96 -12.73
C GLY A 175 -21.14 5.24 -12.37
N ALA A 176 -21.87 6.35 -12.37
CA ALA A 176 -21.34 7.61 -11.85
C ALA A 176 -21.20 7.53 -10.32
N MET A 177 -20.03 7.87 -9.81
CA MET A 177 -19.76 7.96 -8.37
C MET A 177 -19.12 9.29 -8.03
N THR A 178 -19.31 9.74 -6.79
CA THR A 178 -18.70 10.97 -6.28
C THR A 178 -17.47 10.61 -5.45
N THR A 179 -16.36 11.28 -5.71
CA THR A 179 -15.09 11.04 -5.01
C THR A 179 -15.04 11.69 -3.63
N VAL A 180 -14.26 11.09 -2.74
CA VAL A 180 -13.73 11.70 -1.51
C VAL A 180 -12.20 11.68 -1.54
N THR A 181 -11.54 12.54 -0.78
CA THR A 181 -10.08 12.43 -0.61
C THR A 181 -9.75 11.45 0.52
N LEU A 182 -8.56 10.85 0.49
CA LEU A 182 -8.12 9.99 1.58
C LEU A 182 -8.04 10.78 2.90
N THR A 183 -7.55 12.01 2.87
CA THR A 183 -7.54 12.90 4.06
C THR A 183 -8.93 13.08 4.65
N ALA A 184 -9.96 13.29 3.85
CA ALA A 184 -11.33 13.46 4.36
C ALA A 184 -11.84 12.19 5.07
N VAL A 185 -11.51 11.01 4.53
CA VAL A 185 -11.86 9.73 5.18
C VAL A 185 -11.12 9.57 6.51
N LEU A 186 -9.82 9.83 6.53
CA LEU A 186 -8.99 9.72 7.74
C LEU A 186 -9.42 10.72 8.82
N ASP A 187 -9.74 11.96 8.43
CA ASP A 187 -10.25 12.99 9.35
C ASP A 187 -11.61 12.57 9.93
N HIS A 188 -12.53 12.09 9.10
CA HIS A 188 -13.88 11.69 9.52
C HIS A 188 -13.85 10.55 10.53
N LEU A 189 -13.01 9.54 10.30
CA LEU A 189 -12.84 8.40 11.19
C LEU A 189 -11.88 8.66 12.35
N ARG A 190 -11.31 9.87 12.44
CA ARG A 190 -10.32 10.26 13.44
C ARG A 190 -9.15 9.27 13.50
N ALA A 191 -8.68 8.84 12.33
CA ALA A 191 -7.55 7.95 12.20
C ALA A 191 -6.29 8.55 12.86
N PRO A 192 -5.37 7.72 13.38
CA PRO A 192 -4.11 8.22 13.91
C PRO A 192 -3.32 8.94 12.81
N THR A 193 -2.62 10.01 13.18
CA THR A 193 -1.78 10.77 12.25
C THR A 193 -0.48 10.05 11.89
N ARG A 194 -0.09 9.03 12.67
CA ARG A 194 0.94 8.05 12.29
C ARG A 194 0.26 6.72 12.02
N ILE A 195 0.38 6.25 10.79
CA ILE A 195 -0.21 5.00 10.29
C ILE A 195 0.94 4.06 9.98
N ASP A 196 0.84 2.79 10.38
CA ASP A 196 1.92 1.84 10.19
C ASP A 196 1.98 1.34 8.74
N TYR A 197 0.82 1.11 8.13
CA TYR A 197 0.73 0.55 6.78
C TYR A 197 -0.36 1.18 5.93
N LEU A 198 -0.03 1.52 4.68
CA LEU A 198 -0.99 1.87 3.63
C LEU A 198 -0.85 0.90 2.44
N SER A 199 -1.92 0.17 2.17
CA SER A 199 -2.10 -0.61 0.94
C SER A 199 -2.75 0.28 -0.11
N LEU A 200 -1.99 0.59 -1.17
CA LEU A 200 -2.40 1.44 -2.30
C LEU A 200 -2.45 0.59 -3.58
N ASP A 201 -3.57 -0.10 -3.75
CA ASP A 201 -3.84 -1.06 -4.83
C ASP A 201 -5.15 -0.64 -5.54
N VAL A 202 -5.07 0.44 -6.31
CA VAL A 202 -6.24 1.22 -6.76
C VAL A 202 -6.33 1.29 -8.28
N GLU A 203 -5.79 0.26 -8.94
CA GLU A 203 -5.92 0.01 -10.38
C GLU A 203 -5.49 1.22 -11.23
N GLY A 204 -4.38 1.89 -10.89
CA GLY A 204 -3.81 2.99 -11.69
C GLY A 204 -4.13 4.41 -11.20
N MET A 205 -4.85 4.55 -10.08
CA MET A 205 -5.17 5.85 -9.46
C MET A 205 -4.22 6.24 -8.31
N GLU A 206 -3.12 5.51 -8.12
CA GLU A 206 -2.20 5.62 -6.99
C GLU A 206 -1.67 7.06 -6.87
N HIS A 207 -1.17 7.61 -7.98
CA HIS A 207 -0.58 8.96 -7.97
C HIS A 207 -1.60 10.04 -7.65
N ALA A 208 -2.78 9.99 -8.28
CA ALA A 208 -3.83 10.97 -8.06
C ALA A 208 -4.32 10.97 -6.61
N ILE A 209 -4.48 9.80 -5.99
CA ILE A 209 -4.87 9.69 -4.59
C ILE A 209 -3.79 10.28 -3.67
N MET A 210 -2.52 10.03 -3.96
CA MET A 210 -1.40 10.56 -3.15
C MET A 210 -1.23 12.08 -3.29
N LEU A 211 -1.65 12.69 -4.41
CA LEU A 211 -1.72 14.16 -4.56
C LEU A 211 -2.84 14.77 -3.71
N GLY A 212 -3.93 14.04 -3.47
CA GLY A 212 -5.05 14.45 -2.63
C GLY A 212 -4.85 14.23 -1.12
N LEU A 213 -3.71 13.66 -0.73
CA LEU A 213 -3.39 13.29 0.65
C LEU A 213 -2.50 14.35 1.31
N ASP A 214 -2.97 14.88 2.45
CA ASP A 214 -2.20 15.75 3.34
C ASP A 214 -1.11 14.94 4.08
N LEU A 215 0.03 14.76 3.40
CA LEU A 215 1.21 14.06 3.91
C LEU A 215 1.96 14.83 5.02
N ALA A 216 1.64 16.12 5.23
CA ALA A 216 2.17 16.87 6.38
C ALA A 216 1.43 16.49 7.67
N ARG A 217 0.14 16.16 7.57
CA ARG A 217 -0.68 15.70 8.69
C ARG A 217 -0.58 14.19 8.91
N TYR A 218 -0.74 13.40 7.86
CA TYR A 218 -0.75 11.94 7.93
C TYR A 218 0.56 11.38 7.43
N THR A 219 1.17 10.53 8.24
CA THR A 219 2.44 9.89 7.90
C THR A 219 2.36 8.39 8.00
N PHE A 220 3.11 7.71 7.14
CA PHE A 220 3.07 6.27 6.98
C PHE A 220 4.45 5.67 7.22
N SER A 221 4.53 4.54 7.93
CA SER A 221 5.80 3.81 8.08
C SER A 221 6.12 3.00 6.83
N LEU A 222 5.10 2.39 6.23
CA LEU A 222 5.23 1.48 5.09
C LEU A 222 4.08 1.66 4.10
N LEU A 223 4.39 1.69 2.80
CA LEU A 223 3.41 1.63 1.72
C LEU A 223 3.69 0.45 0.81
N THR A 224 2.65 -0.28 0.41
CA THR A 224 2.68 -1.09 -0.82
C THR A 224 1.94 -0.34 -1.91
N ILE A 225 2.57 -0.18 -3.07
CA ILE A 225 1.97 0.47 -4.23
C ILE A 225 1.94 -0.54 -5.36
N GLU A 226 0.75 -0.90 -5.86
CA GLU A 226 0.58 -1.85 -6.95
C GLU A 226 1.23 -1.28 -8.23
N ARG A 227 0.74 -0.15 -8.74
CA ARG A 227 1.22 0.41 -10.01
C ARG A 227 1.85 1.78 -9.82
N PRO A 228 3.06 1.88 -9.22
CA PRO A 228 3.71 3.17 -9.01
C PRO A 228 4.20 3.75 -10.34
N PRO A 229 3.62 4.85 -10.85
CA PRO A 229 4.25 5.57 -11.93
C PRO A 229 5.53 6.25 -11.42
N TYR A 230 6.46 6.54 -12.33
CA TYR A 230 7.74 7.14 -11.97
C TYR A 230 7.59 8.46 -11.20
N GLU A 231 6.60 9.27 -11.58
CA GLU A 231 6.25 10.53 -10.95
C GLU A 231 5.84 10.34 -9.49
N LEU A 232 5.13 9.27 -9.16
CA LEU A 232 4.75 8.98 -7.78
C LEU A 232 5.96 8.59 -6.93
N VAL A 233 6.89 7.81 -7.50
CA VAL A 233 8.13 7.45 -6.80
C VAL A 233 8.95 8.69 -6.47
N LEU A 234 9.09 9.62 -7.42
CA LEU A 234 9.75 10.91 -7.18
C LEU A 234 9.00 11.75 -6.14
N TYR A 235 7.68 11.87 -6.29
CA TYR A 235 6.83 12.65 -5.38
C TYR A 235 6.97 12.22 -3.92
N LEU A 236 7.05 10.91 -3.66
CA LEU A 236 7.21 10.32 -2.32
C LEU A 236 8.67 10.32 -1.84
N GLY A 237 9.62 10.20 -2.76
CA GLY A 237 11.05 10.32 -2.46
C GLY A 237 11.41 11.67 -1.84
N ASP A 238 10.73 12.74 -2.24
CA ASP A 238 10.96 14.11 -1.76
C ASP A 238 10.16 14.48 -0.49
N ARG A 239 9.30 13.58 0.04
CA ARG A 239 8.27 13.92 1.06
C ARG A 239 8.19 12.94 2.24
N GLY A 240 9.34 12.50 2.76
CA GLY A 240 9.39 11.62 3.95
C GLY A 240 9.48 12.32 5.28
#